data_AF-A0A0Q8ZTR3-F1
#
_entry.id   AF-A0A0Q8ZTR3-F1
#
_cell.length_a   1.000
_cell.length_b   1.000
_cell.length_c   1.000
_cell.angle_alpha   90.00
_cell.angle_beta   90.00
_cell.angle_gamma   90.00
#
_symmetry.space_group_name_H-M   'P 1'
#
loop_
_entity.id
_entity.type
_entity.pdbx_description
1 polymer ?
#
loop_
_entity_poly.entity_id
_entity_poly.type
_entity_poly.pdbx_seq_one_letter_code
_entity_poly.pdbx_strand_id
1 'polypeptide(L)'
;MTVSGSRVARLPAVAAALLTLAAVPSCGQPAQPPPVNAPSAETTSSDTTPSTARTTPGAVSSIEFAPVSQLMNDAIAQHRLPGAVVQIGHAGKVAFRTAFGERKLAGEPGLDGSPSPAEPMTVDTIFDLASLTKSLATATAFMQLHEQGRVHLDDPVQAYLPDFRPANDPRRAGQVTLRMLLTHTSGIAGDLSLDGPWGLDRADKADGLRRALGAWVVFEPGDLFHYSDINFILVGAIIEKLTGQSIDTYVQNNVFTPLGMTDTHYFPATKACGPHEILGNALVVDPQAPEVAACPAGSWSTDLLGRVAPTAHDEDTPGLNPDHGRLLRGTVHDPTARRMGGATGAAGVFSTAHDVGLFAQALLDRLAGRPSTFPLAQSTVRLMTSPQQPGPGPDLRGLGWDIDTPHSRPRGTIFPIGSFGHTGFTGTTLWIDPGSDTYVVVLANVIHQCGGPPIVGLSGDVATAAARTLHLYGN
;
A
#
# COMPACT_ATOMS: atom_id res chain seq x y z
N MET A 1 53.92 30.49 -44.89
CA MET A 1 53.04 30.80 -43.74
C MET A 1 52.41 29.50 -43.27
N THR A 2 52.83 29.08 -42.09
CA THR A 2 52.28 28.02 -41.24
C THR A 2 50.82 28.38 -40.87
N VAL A 3 49.88 27.48 -40.58
CA VAL A 3 49.84 26.47 -39.50
C VAL A 3 48.74 25.43 -39.82
N SER A 4 49.03 24.18 -39.47
CA SER A 4 48.14 23.00 -39.43
C SER A 4 47.21 23.03 -38.21
N GLY A 5 45.96 22.57 -38.36
CA GLY A 5 45.00 22.41 -37.26
C GLY A 5 44.01 21.29 -37.54
N SER A 6 44.13 20.22 -36.76
CA SER A 6 43.41 18.94 -36.81
C SER A 6 41.91 19.06 -36.48
N ARG A 7 41.08 18.29 -37.19
CA ARG A 7 39.67 18.05 -36.85
C ARG A 7 39.58 16.90 -35.85
N VAL A 8 39.13 17.18 -34.64
CA VAL A 8 38.69 16.17 -33.66
C VAL A 8 37.17 16.11 -33.69
N ALA A 9 36.65 14.90 -33.95
CA ALA A 9 35.23 14.58 -33.90
C ALA A 9 34.71 14.69 -32.46
N ARG A 10 33.59 15.39 -32.27
CA ARG A 10 32.84 15.42 -31.00
C ARG A 10 31.74 14.34 -31.07
N LEU A 11 31.89 13.28 -30.28
CA LEU A 11 30.77 12.44 -29.87
C LEU A 11 29.94 13.20 -28.82
N PRO A 12 28.59 13.09 -28.81
CA PRO A 12 27.79 13.60 -27.71
C PRO A 12 27.85 12.59 -26.56
N ALA A 13 28.35 13.04 -25.40
CA ALA A 13 28.26 12.29 -24.15
C ALA A 13 26.80 12.37 -23.64
N VAL A 14 26.12 11.22 -23.58
CA VAL A 14 24.86 11.08 -22.84
C VAL A 14 25.22 11.04 -21.36
N ALA A 15 24.99 12.14 -20.66
CA ALA A 15 25.11 12.19 -19.21
C ALA A 15 23.83 11.62 -18.59
N ALA A 16 23.92 10.39 -18.08
CA ALA A 16 22.91 9.85 -17.16
C ALA A 16 22.99 10.63 -15.84
N ALA A 17 22.01 11.50 -15.59
CA ALA A 17 21.88 12.19 -14.31
C ALA A 17 21.27 11.22 -13.28
N LEU A 18 22.14 10.59 -12.49
CA LEU A 18 21.75 9.95 -11.22
C LEU A 18 21.46 11.06 -10.21
N LEU A 19 20.18 11.40 -10.04
CA LEU A 19 19.71 12.21 -8.92
C LEU A 19 19.72 11.34 -7.65
N THR A 20 20.81 11.42 -6.90
CA THR A 20 20.86 10.97 -5.52
C THR A 20 20.03 11.91 -4.66
N LEU A 21 18.87 11.46 -4.15
CA LEU A 21 18.21 12.14 -3.02
C LEU A 21 19.15 12.08 -1.82
N ALA A 22 19.71 13.23 -1.44
CA ALA A 22 20.39 13.40 -0.18
C ALA A 22 19.32 13.42 0.93
N ALA A 23 19.07 12.28 1.56
CA ALA A 23 18.45 12.27 2.88
C ALA A 23 19.45 12.92 3.85
N VAL A 24 19.08 14.06 4.41
CA VAL A 24 19.83 14.65 5.53
C VAL A 24 19.35 13.92 6.79
N PRO A 25 20.16 13.06 7.43
CA PRO A 25 19.75 12.43 8.67
C PRO A 25 20.01 13.43 9.80
N SER A 26 18.96 13.85 10.49
CA SER A 26 19.11 14.56 11.76
C SER A 26 18.12 14.01 12.77
N CYS A 27 18.28 12.73 13.11
CA CYS A 27 17.79 12.21 14.37
C CYS A 27 18.90 12.40 15.40
N GLY A 28 18.59 13.10 16.49
CA GLY A 28 19.44 13.15 17.66
C GLY A 28 19.79 11.73 18.12
N GLN A 29 21.03 11.54 18.57
CA GLN A 29 21.49 10.22 18.99
C GLN A 29 20.57 9.63 20.06
N PRO A 30 20.21 8.33 19.98
CA PRO A 30 19.61 7.65 21.11
C PRO A 30 20.59 7.68 22.29
N ALA A 31 20.08 7.92 23.50
CA ALA A 31 20.89 7.87 24.72
C ALA A 31 21.59 6.51 24.83
N GLN A 32 22.89 6.53 25.14
CA GLN A 32 23.65 5.30 25.35
C GLN A 32 23.04 4.45 26.47
N PRO A 33 22.91 3.12 26.29
CA PRO A 33 22.47 2.24 27.36
C PRO A 33 23.49 2.24 28.51
N PRO A 34 23.05 2.12 29.77
CA PRO A 34 23.95 2.08 30.92
C PRO A 34 24.82 0.81 30.91
N PRO A 35 26.05 0.86 31.45
CA PRO A 35 26.96 -0.27 31.45
C PRO A 35 26.42 -1.40 32.35
N VAL A 36 26.44 -2.62 31.80
CA VAL A 36 26.06 -3.85 32.49
C VAL A 36 27.16 -4.22 33.48
N ASN A 37 26.90 -4.06 34.78
CA ASN A 37 27.64 -4.74 35.83
C ASN A 37 26.81 -5.93 36.34
N ALA A 38 27.30 -7.15 36.11
CA ALA A 38 26.83 -8.34 36.81
C ALA A 38 27.44 -8.36 38.23
N PRO A 39 26.72 -8.93 39.22
CA PRO A 39 27.06 -10.29 39.58
C PRO A 39 25.86 -11.22 39.81
N SER A 40 26.14 -12.51 39.62
CA SER A 40 25.28 -13.66 39.85
C SER A 40 24.86 -13.84 41.31
N ALA A 41 23.62 -14.29 41.52
CA ALA A 41 23.26 -15.17 42.64
C ALA A 41 22.00 -15.99 42.30
N GLU A 42 22.11 -17.30 42.49
CA GLU A 42 21.05 -18.30 42.39
C GLU A 42 19.96 -18.06 43.45
N THR A 43 18.69 -18.29 43.13
CA THR A 43 17.76 -19.00 44.03
C THR A 43 16.51 -19.55 43.32
N THR A 44 16.37 -20.87 43.42
CA THR A 44 15.19 -21.76 43.43
C THR A 44 13.77 -21.26 43.06
N SER A 45 13.22 -21.97 42.08
CA SER A 45 11.82 -22.36 41.79
C SER A 45 10.67 -22.00 42.75
N SER A 46 9.51 -21.65 42.17
CA SER A 46 8.26 -22.35 42.47
C SER A 46 7.25 -22.31 41.31
N ASP A 47 6.54 -23.42 41.20
CA ASP A 47 5.60 -23.89 40.19
C ASP A 47 4.36 -23.00 40.00
N THR A 48 3.89 -22.84 38.77
CA THR A 48 2.45 -22.68 38.48
C THR A 48 2.15 -23.04 37.01
N THR A 49 1.16 -23.90 36.85
CA THR A 49 0.80 -24.66 35.65
C THR A 49 0.11 -23.78 34.58
N PRO A 50 0.40 -23.93 33.27
CA PRO A 50 -0.46 -23.36 32.23
C PRO A 50 -1.57 -24.34 31.83
N SER A 51 -2.80 -23.85 31.87
CA SER A 51 -4.01 -24.48 31.36
C SER A 51 -3.91 -24.72 29.85
N THR A 52 -4.21 -25.95 29.42
CA THR A 52 -4.14 -26.42 28.04
C THR A 52 -5.40 -26.03 27.25
N ALA A 53 -5.24 -25.15 26.26
CA ALA A 53 -6.27 -24.90 25.26
C ALA A 53 -6.33 -26.08 24.27
N ARG A 54 -7.50 -26.71 24.15
CA ARG A 54 -7.78 -27.81 23.22
C ARG A 54 -7.73 -27.33 21.76
N THR A 55 -6.75 -27.82 21.02
CA THR A 55 -6.80 -27.89 19.55
C THR A 55 -7.54 -29.16 19.13
N THR A 56 -8.50 -29.02 18.21
CA THR A 56 -9.03 -30.17 17.45
C THR A 56 -8.44 -30.09 16.04
N PRO A 57 -7.76 -31.13 15.52
CA PRO A 57 -7.09 -31.07 14.24
C PRO A 57 -8.03 -31.46 13.09
N GLY A 58 -8.32 -30.50 12.20
CA GLY A 58 -8.71 -30.80 10.82
C GLY A 58 -7.43 -30.98 10.01
N ALA A 59 -7.28 -32.12 9.32
CA ALA A 59 -6.06 -32.49 8.61
C ALA A 59 -5.67 -31.43 7.54
N VAL A 60 -4.60 -30.68 7.84
CA VAL A 60 -3.89 -29.81 6.89
C VAL A 60 -2.67 -30.59 6.41
N SER A 61 -2.48 -30.66 5.10
CA SER A 61 -1.26 -31.20 4.48
C SER A 61 -0.01 -30.49 5.03
N SER A 62 0.99 -31.26 5.43
CA SER A 62 2.19 -30.85 6.19
C SER A 62 3.27 -30.17 5.35
N ILE A 63 2.89 -29.25 4.45
CA ILE A 63 3.87 -28.41 3.76
C ILE A 63 4.34 -27.36 4.76
N GLU A 64 5.53 -27.56 5.32
CA GLU A 64 6.13 -26.61 6.26
C GLU A 64 6.81 -25.47 5.51
N PHE A 65 6.29 -24.26 5.67
CA PHE A 65 6.90 -23.02 5.16
C PHE A 65 8.00 -22.50 6.12
N ALA A 66 8.82 -23.39 6.67
CA ALA A 66 9.89 -23.03 7.61
C ALA A 66 10.86 -21.95 7.06
N PRO A 67 11.27 -21.96 5.77
CA PRO A 67 12.09 -20.89 5.21
C PRO A 67 11.42 -19.51 5.24
N VAL A 68 10.10 -19.45 5.04
CA VAL A 68 9.33 -18.20 5.14
C VAL A 68 9.32 -17.70 6.58
N SER A 69 9.06 -18.59 7.54
CA SER A 69 9.10 -18.25 8.97
C SER A 69 10.48 -17.75 9.40
N GLN A 70 11.55 -18.38 8.91
CA GLN A 70 12.93 -17.98 9.22
C GLN A 70 13.22 -16.56 8.69
N LEU A 71 12.87 -16.26 7.43
CA LEU A 71 13.06 -14.93 6.85
C LEU A 71 12.38 -13.82 7.67
N MET A 72 11.16 -14.08 8.14
CA MET A 72 10.42 -13.12 8.97
C MET A 72 11.04 -12.94 10.35
N ASN A 73 11.39 -14.03 11.02
CA ASN A 73 12.03 -14.00 12.33
C ASN A 73 13.40 -13.30 12.27
N ASP A 74 14.19 -13.57 11.24
CA ASP A 74 15.49 -12.92 11.04
C ASP A 74 15.35 -11.42 10.83
N ALA A 75 14.36 -11.00 10.01
CA ALA A 75 14.13 -9.59 9.76
C ALA A 75 13.67 -8.84 11.02
N ILE A 76 12.86 -9.47 11.88
CA ILE A 76 12.46 -8.92 13.18
C ILE A 76 13.65 -8.86 14.15
N ALA A 77 14.44 -9.93 14.24
CA ALA A 77 15.64 -9.99 15.08
C ALA A 77 16.71 -8.97 14.67
N GLN A 78 16.74 -8.59 13.39
CA GLN A 78 17.60 -7.53 12.84
C GLN A 78 16.99 -6.13 12.98
N HIS A 79 15.83 -5.98 13.64
CA HIS A 79 15.11 -4.71 13.78
C HIS A 79 14.84 -4.02 12.44
N ARG A 80 14.52 -4.80 11.40
CA ARG A 80 14.12 -4.26 10.09
C ARG A 80 12.63 -3.95 10.02
N LEU A 81 11.84 -4.58 10.88
CA LEU A 81 10.42 -4.34 11.08
C LEU A 81 9.99 -4.83 12.47
N PRO A 82 8.88 -4.31 13.02
CA PRO A 82 8.32 -4.78 14.29
C PRO A 82 7.67 -6.16 14.18
N GLY A 83 6.95 -6.38 13.09
CA GLY A 83 6.16 -7.57 12.86
C GLY A 83 5.45 -7.55 11.52
N ALA A 84 4.86 -8.69 11.15
CA ALA A 84 4.10 -8.83 9.92
C ALA A 84 3.09 -9.98 10.01
N VAL A 85 2.13 -9.98 9.09
CA VAL A 85 1.32 -11.14 8.75
C VAL A 85 1.65 -11.57 7.32
N VAL A 86 2.02 -12.83 7.15
CA VAL A 86 2.26 -13.45 5.84
C VAL A 86 1.14 -14.43 5.56
N GLN A 87 0.56 -14.37 4.35
CA GLN A 87 -0.40 -15.36 3.87
C GLN A 87 -0.02 -15.84 2.46
N ILE A 88 0.02 -17.15 2.26
CA ILE A 88 0.26 -17.78 0.96
C ILE A 88 -0.97 -18.61 0.62
N GLY A 89 -1.58 -18.31 -0.53
CA GLY A 89 -2.63 -19.14 -1.10
C GLY A 89 -2.10 -19.91 -2.29
N HIS A 90 -2.54 -21.16 -2.43
CA HIS A 90 -2.19 -22.03 -3.55
C HIS A 90 -3.34 -23.00 -3.84
N ALA A 91 -3.69 -23.16 -5.12
CA ALA A 91 -4.70 -24.10 -5.58
C ALA A 91 -6.05 -23.99 -4.83
N GLY A 92 -6.52 -22.75 -4.63
CA GLY A 92 -7.79 -22.47 -3.96
C GLY A 92 -7.77 -22.61 -2.43
N LYS A 93 -6.60 -22.77 -1.80
CA LYS A 93 -6.47 -22.96 -0.34
C LYS A 93 -5.43 -22.01 0.24
N VAL A 94 -5.65 -21.59 1.48
CA VAL A 94 -4.62 -20.94 2.28
C VAL A 94 -3.62 -22.01 2.73
N ALA A 95 -2.44 -22.02 2.11
CA ALA A 95 -1.37 -22.95 2.42
C ALA A 95 -0.55 -22.52 3.65
N PHE A 96 -0.44 -21.21 3.88
CA PHE A 96 0.26 -20.64 5.03
C PHE A 96 -0.42 -19.35 5.48
N ARG A 97 -0.58 -19.16 6.80
CA ARG A 97 -0.93 -17.87 7.39
C ARG A 97 -0.39 -17.78 8.80
N THR A 98 0.53 -16.84 9.01
CA THR A 98 1.20 -16.67 10.31
C THR A 98 1.45 -15.20 10.61
N ALA A 99 1.27 -14.83 11.87
CA ALA A 99 1.63 -13.54 12.42
C ALA A 99 2.99 -13.65 13.12
N PHE A 100 3.83 -12.64 12.95
CA PHE A 100 5.19 -12.58 13.48
C PHE A 100 5.41 -11.26 14.22
N GLY A 101 6.13 -11.30 15.33
CA GLY A 101 6.57 -10.12 16.07
C GLY A 101 5.43 -9.34 16.73
N GLU A 102 5.59 -8.02 16.75
CA GLU A 102 4.71 -7.09 17.44
C GLU A 102 4.07 -6.14 16.43
N ARG A 103 2.82 -5.74 16.65
CA ARG A 103 2.19 -4.66 15.85
C ARG A 103 2.52 -3.28 16.41
N LYS A 104 2.76 -3.17 17.72
CA LYS A 104 3.18 -1.95 18.42
C LYS A 104 4.28 -2.32 19.42
N LEU A 105 5.36 -1.57 19.44
CA LEU A 105 6.50 -1.83 20.32
C LEU A 105 6.20 -1.42 21.77
N ALA A 106 6.96 -1.98 22.71
CA ALA A 106 6.87 -1.62 24.12
C ALA A 106 7.31 -0.17 24.36
N GLY A 107 6.57 0.54 25.21
CA GLY A 107 6.86 1.94 25.60
C GLY A 107 6.24 2.98 24.67
N GLU A 108 5.74 2.57 23.50
CA GLU A 108 5.02 3.47 22.60
C GLU A 108 3.62 3.81 23.12
N PRO A 109 3.07 4.98 22.72
CA PRO A 109 1.71 5.38 23.06
C PRO A 109 0.68 4.31 22.70
N GLY A 110 -0.13 3.91 23.68
CA GLY A 110 -1.34 3.12 23.46
C GLY A 110 -2.45 4.00 22.84
N LEU A 111 -3.66 3.44 22.76
CA LEU A 111 -4.82 4.19 22.25
C LEU A 111 -5.14 5.43 23.11
N ASP A 112 -4.89 5.38 24.41
CA ASP A 112 -5.09 6.50 25.34
C ASP A 112 -3.95 7.56 25.28
N GLY A 113 -2.99 7.39 24.37
CA GLY A 113 -1.82 8.27 24.22
C GLY A 113 -0.71 8.05 25.26
N SER A 114 -0.89 7.15 26.24
CA SER A 114 0.11 6.87 27.27
C SER A 114 1.05 5.75 26.87
N PRO A 115 2.33 5.76 27.29
CA PRO A 115 3.25 4.64 27.09
C PRO A 115 2.63 3.31 27.58
N SER A 116 2.65 2.29 26.72
CA SER A 116 1.98 1.01 27.01
C SER A 116 2.89 -0.19 26.65
N PRO A 117 2.60 -1.39 27.19
CA PRO A 117 3.30 -2.61 26.80
C PRO A 117 3.26 -2.86 25.29
N ALA A 118 4.13 -3.75 24.80
CA ALA A 118 4.07 -4.20 23.42
C ALA A 118 2.71 -4.87 23.11
N GLU A 119 2.23 -4.69 21.89
CA GLU A 119 1.05 -5.40 21.40
C GLU A 119 1.49 -6.49 20.41
N PRO A 120 1.18 -7.77 20.67
CA PRO A 120 1.57 -8.85 19.78
C PRO A 120 0.89 -8.72 18.41
N MET A 121 1.62 -9.10 17.36
CA MET A 121 1.02 -9.23 16.04
C MET A 121 0.05 -10.41 16.02
N THR A 122 -1.14 -10.21 15.47
CA THR A 122 -2.16 -11.25 15.31
C THR A 122 -2.58 -11.38 13.85
N VAL A 123 -3.13 -12.53 13.44
CA VAL A 123 -3.51 -12.78 12.04
C VAL A 123 -4.66 -11.89 11.54
N ASP A 124 -5.39 -11.30 12.48
CA ASP A 124 -6.49 -10.35 12.25
C ASP A 124 -6.06 -8.88 12.40
N THR A 125 -4.75 -8.60 12.54
CA THR A 125 -4.21 -7.23 12.51
C THR A 125 -4.58 -6.56 11.19
N ILE A 126 -5.05 -5.32 11.30
CA ILE A 126 -5.41 -4.44 10.19
C ILE A 126 -4.22 -3.52 9.89
N PHE A 127 -3.80 -3.46 8.64
CA PHE A 127 -2.66 -2.65 8.18
C PHE A 127 -3.13 -1.53 7.25
N ASP A 128 -2.50 -0.36 7.33
CA ASP A 128 -2.56 0.63 6.25
C ASP A 128 -1.91 0.02 5.00
N LEU A 129 -2.71 -0.17 3.95
CA LEU A 129 -2.27 -0.76 2.70
C LEU A 129 -1.46 0.19 1.81
N ALA A 130 -1.42 1.48 2.14
CA ALA A 130 -0.78 2.50 1.33
C ALA A 130 -1.15 2.34 -0.15
N SER A 131 -0.16 2.21 -1.03
CA SER A 131 -0.35 2.12 -2.48
C SER A 131 -0.99 0.82 -2.99
N LEU A 132 -1.13 -0.25 -2.19
CA LEU A 132 -2.00 -1.39 -2.57
C LEU A 132 -3.46 -0.94 -2.79
N THR A 133 -3.87 0.19 -2.19
CA THR A 133 -5.15 0.87 -2.45
C THR A 133 -5.42 1.03 -3.95
N LYS A 134 -4.39 1.39 -4.74
CA LYS A 134 -4.51 1.63 -6.18
C LYS A 134 -5.05 0.39 -6.90
N SER A 135 -4.51 -0.79 -6.60
CA SER A 135 -4.87 -2.04 -7.26
C SER A 135 -6.16 -2.64 -6.69
N LEU A 136 -6.30 -2.71 -5.36
CA LEU A 136 -7.41 -3.40 -4.70
C LEU A 136 -8.72 -2.61 -4.80
N ALA A 137 -8.65 -1.28 -4.67
CA ALA A 137 -9.82 -0.41 -4.68
C ALA A 137 -10.00 0.28 -6.03
N THR A 138 -9.11 1.23 -6.33
CA THR A 138 -9.33 2.24 -7.36
C THR A 138 -9.36 1.67 -8.76
N ALA A 139 -8.40 0.81 -9.11
CA ALA A 139 -8.34 0.18 -10.42
C ALA A 139 -9.53 -0.77 -10.63
N THR A 140 -9.88 -1.60 -9.64
CA THR A 140 -11.04 -2.49 -9.70
C THR A 140 -12.34 -1.70 -9.91
N ALA A 141 -12.58 -0.66 -9.11
CA ALA A 141 -13.75 0.21 -9.24
C ALA A 141 -13.78 0.93 -10.60
N PHE A 142 -12.65 1.42 -11.09
CA PHE A 142 -12.56 2.04 -12.41
C PHE A 142 -12.90 1.04 -13.53
N MET A 143 -12.42 -0.20 -13.44
CA MET A 143 -12.73 -1.23 -14.43
C MET A 143 -14.21 -1.65 -14.42
N GLN A 144 -14.93 -1.51 -13.29
CA GLN A 144 -16.40 -1.67 -13.29
C GLN A 144 -17.08 -0.61 -14.14
N LEU A 145 -16.63 0.65 -14.04
CA LEU A 145 -17.14 1.74 -14.88
C LEU A 145 -16.80 1.51 -16.36
N HIS A 146 -15.66 0.88 -16.65
CA HIS A 146 -15.29 0.47 -18.00
C HIS A 146 -16.26 -0.59 -18.56
N GLU A 147 -16.59 -1.63 -17.80
CA GLU A 147 -17.60 -2.64 -18.20
C GLU A 147 -18.98 -2.05 -18.43
N GLN A 148 -19.33 -1.02 -17.66
CA GLN A 148 -20.59 -0.29 -17.81
C GLN A 148 -20.58 0.66 -19.04
N GLY A 149 -19.48 0.75 -19.79
CA GLY A 149 -19.33 1.66 -20.93
C GLY A 149 -19.30 3.13 -20.53
N ARG A 150 -18.98 3.43 -19.27
CA ARG A 150 -18.96 4.80 -18.73
C ARG A 150 -17.61 5.48 -18.85
N VAL A 151 -16.55 4.70 -19.08
CA VAL A 151 -15.21 5.16 -19.38
C VAL A 151 -14.59 4.30 -20.47
N HIS A 152 -13.82 4.92 -21.37
CA HIS A 152 -12.98 4.21 -22.34
C HIS A 152 -11.50 4.49 -22.05
N LEU A 153 -10.68 3.44 -22.06
CA LEU A 153 -9.27 3.51 -21.61
C LEU A 153 -8.44 4.51 -22.42
N ASP A 154 -8.73 4.64 -23.70
CA ASP A 154 -7.97 5.51 -24.62
C ASP A 154 -8.58 6.91 -24.75
N ASP A 155 -9.64 7.21 -24.02
CA ASP A 155 -10.17 8.57 -23.96
C ASP A 155 -9.18 9.49 -23.23
N PRO A 156 -9.11 10.77 -23.64
CA PRO A 156 -8.33 11.75 -22.91
C PRO A 156 -8.95 11.99 -21.53
N VAL A 157 -8.10 12.15 -20.51
CA VAL A 157 -8.53 12.46 -19.12
C VAL A 157 -9.49 13.66 -19.08
N GLN A 158 -9.27 14.64 -19.97
CA GLN A 158 -10.08 15.84 -20.08
C GLN A 158 -11.55 15.57 -20.46
N ALA A 159 -11.87 14.46 -21.12
CA ALA A 159 -13.26 14.10 -21.39
C ALA A 159 -14.06 13.91 -20.08
N TYR A 160 -13.37 13.53 -19.00
CA TYR A 160 -13.97 13.25 -17.70
C TYR A 160 -13.69 14.36 -16.69
N LEU A 161 -12.53 15.03 -16.78
CA LEU A 161 -12.13 16.13 -15.91
C LEU A 161 -11.78 17.37 -16.76
N PRO A 162 -12.76 18.22 -17.14
CA PRO A 162 -12.54 19.37 -18.03
C PRO A 162 -11.45 20.34 -17.55
N ASP A 163 -11.32 20.51 -16.24
CA ASP A 163 -10.33 21.37 -15.58
C ASP A 163 -8.89 20.81 -15.62
N PHE A 164 -8.71 19.60 -16.15
CA PHE A 164 -7.40 19.01 -16.48
C PHE A 164 -6.73 19.75 -17.66
N ARG A 165 -6.75 21.09 -17.66
CA ARG A 165 -6.17 21.99 -18.69
C ARG A 165 -5.87 23.41 -18.18
N PRO A 166 -5.11 23.65 -17.10
CA PRO A 166 -4.72 25.00 -16.77
C PRO A 166 -3.54 25.46 -17.63
N ALA A 167 -3.84 25.96 -18.84
CA ALA A 167 -3.13 26.87 -19.76
C ALA A 167 -1.59 26.79 -20.00
N ASN A 168 -0.83 26.02 -19.23
CA ASN A 168 0.63 26.15 -19.11
C ASN A 168 1.39 24.91 -19.62
N ASP A 169 0.70 23.81 -19.97
CA ASP A 169 1.34 22.61 -20.54
C ASP A 169 0.51 22.00 -21.68
N PRO A 170 0.88 22.26 -22.95
CA PRO A 170 0.21 21.71 -24.13
C PRO A 170 0.19 20.17 -24.19
N ARG A 171 1.11 19.49 -23.52
CA ARG A 171 1.20 18.02 -23.53
C ARG A 171 0.07 17.37 -22.75
N ARG A 172 -0.52 18.07 -21.78
CA ARG A 172 -1.73 17.61 -21.08
C ARG A 172 -2.97 17.66 -21.96
N ALA A 173 -3.00 18.55 -22.95
CA ALA A 173 -4.19 18.83 -23.74
C ALA A 173 -4.45 17.70 -24.75
N GLY A 174 -5.22 16.70 -24.33
CA GLY A 174 -5.73 15.64 -25.20
C GLY A 174 -4.77 14.48 -25.46
N GLN A 175 -3.58 14.47 -24.87
CA GLN A 175 -2.60 13.39 -25.06
C GLN A 175 -2.58 12.39 -23.90
N VAL A 176 -2.84 12.84 -22.66
CA VAL A 176 -2.91 11.94 -21.50
C VAL A 176 -4.25 11.20 -21.50
N THR A 177 -4.19 9.87 -21.58
CA THR A 177 -5.37 8.99 -21.57
C THR A 177 -5.60 8.34 -20.21
N LEU A 178 -6.78 7.76 -20.01
CA LEU A 178 -7.10 7.02 -18.78
C LEU A 178 -6.21 5.78 -18.60
N ARG A 179 -5.86 5.10 -19.70
CA ARG A 179 -4.89 4.01 -19.74
C ARG A 179 -3.55 4.45 -19.15
N MET A 180 -3.03 5.59 -19.61
CA MET A 180 -1.76 6.14 -19.13
C MET A 180 -1.78 6.46 -17.62
N LEU A 181 -2.93 6.89 -17.08
CA LEU A 181 -3.06 7.07 -15.63
C LEU A 181 -2.89 5.72 -14.90
N LEU A 182 -3.62 4.69 -15.32
CA LEU A 182 -3.63 3.36 -14.70
C LEU A 182 -2.30 2.60 -14.85
N THR A 183 -1.53 2.90 -15.90
CA THR A 183 -0.24 2.26 -16.18
C THR A 183 0.97 3.09 -15.73
N HIS A 184 0.76 4.25 -15.10
CA HIS A 184 1.83 5.17 -14.71
C HIS A 184 2.73 5.60 -15.88
N THR A 185 2.11 5.89 -17.03
CA THR A 185 2.81 6.39 -18.23
C THR A 185 2.25 7.74 -18.70
N SER A 186 1.54 8.46 -17.83
CA SER A 186 0.97 9.77 -18.12
C SER A 186 2.01 10.89 -18.26
N GLY A 187 3.23 10.65 -17.77
CA GLY A 187 4.28 11.66 -17.65
C GLY A 187 4.03 12.69 -16.54
N ILE A 188 2.93 12.58 -15.78
CA ILE A 188 2.62 13.50 -14.67
C ILE A 188 3.62 13.29 -13.52
N ALA A 189 3.94 14.37 -12.79
CA ALA A 189 4.76 14.31 -11.59
C ALA A 189 4.29 13.23 -10.59
N GLY A 190 5.22 12.75 -9.77
CA GLY A 190 4.98 11.62 -8.86
C GLY A 190 3.93 11.95 -7.81
N ASP A 191 4.16 13.06 -7.10
CA ASP A 191 3.40 13.44 -5.91
C ASP A 191 2.97 14.91 -5.96
N LEU A 192 1.94 15.25 -5.19
CA LEU A 192 1.55 16.65 -4.99
C LEU A 192 2.59 17.36 -4.12
N SER A 193 2.88 18.62 -4.43
CA SER A 193 3.64 19.48 -3.51
C SER A 193 2.85 19.63 -2.20
N LEU A 194 3.51 19.29 -1.10
CA LEU A 194 3.05 19.46 0.28
C LEU A 194 3.37 20.85 0.84
N ASP A 195 3.90 21.76 0.01
CA ASP A 195 4.32 23.09 0.44
C ASP A 195 3.15 23.92 0.97
N GLY A 196 3.43 24.64 2.06
CA GLY A 196 2.48 25.52 2.72
C GLY A 196 1.49 24.79 3.63
N PRO A 197 0.51 25.52 4.19
CA PRO A 197 -0.39 25.00 5.22
C PRO A 197 -1.52 24.12 4.68
N TRP A 198 -1.50 23.74 3.39
CA TRP A 198 -2.59 23.01 2.76
C TRP A 198 -2.87 21.70 3.48
N GLY A 199 -4.11 21.51 3.91
CA GLY A 199 -4.58 20.26 4.49
C GLY A 199 -4.07 19.95 5.90
N LEU A 200 -3.23 20.81 6.51
CA LEU A 200 -2.60 20.54 7.81
C LEU A 200 -3.55 20.76 8.99
N ASP A 201 -4.23 21.90 9.02
CA ASP A 201 -5.19 22.24 10.08
C ASP A 201 -6.54 21.51 9.91
N ARG A 202 -6.95 21.31 8.66
CA ARG A 202 -8.14 20.55 8.28
C ARG A 202 -7.94 19.93 6.92
N ALA A 203 -8.49 18.74 6.71
CA ALA A 203 -8.49 18.11 5.40
C ALA A 203 -9.13 19.02 4.34
N ASP A 204 -8.47 19.14 3.18
CA ASP A 204 -8.92 19.93 2.04
C ASP A 204 -8.74 19.15 0.74
N LYS A 205 -9.72 18.27 0.47
CA LYS A 205 -9.78 17.45 -0.74
C LYS A 205 -9.94 18.30 -2.01
N ALA A 206 -10.64 19.43 -1.92
CA ALA A 206 -10.89 20.28 -3.07
C ALA A 206 -9.60 20.93 -3.57
N ASP A 207 -8.76 21.44 -2.66
CA ASP A 207 -7.45 21.98 -3.04
C ASP A 207 -6.48 20.90 -3.51
N GLY A 208 -6.51 19.70 -2.91
CA GLY A 208 -5.75 18.54 -3.40
C GLY A 208 -6.10 18.16 -4.84
N LEU A 209 -7.41 18.13 -5.16
CA LEU A 209 -7.86 17.88 -6.52
C LEU A 209 -7.45 19.01 -7.48
N ARG A 210 -7.57 20.27 -7.06
CA ARG A 210 -7.10 21.43 -7.84
C ARG A 210 -5.61 21.32 -8.16
N ARG A 211 -4.78 20.90 -7.21
CA ARG A 211 -3.34 20.64 -7.39
C ARG A 211 -3.10 19.50 -8.38
N ALA A 212 -3.81 18.38 -8.25
CA ALA A 212 -3.70 17.24 -9.18
C ALA A 212 -4.09 17.61 -10.62
N LEU A 213 -5.18 18.37 -10.79
CA LEU A 213 -5.64 18.88 -12.07
C LEU A 213 -4.64 19.86 -12.70
N GLY A 214 -3.85 20.56 -11.89
CA GLY A 214 -2.80 21.50 -12.31
C GLY A 214 -1.37 20.98 -12.27
N ALA A 215 -1.15 19.71 -11.95
CA ALA A 215 0.19 19.13 -11.87
C ALA A 215 0.92 19.23 -13.22
N TRP A 216 2.26 19.27 -13.19
CA TRP A 216 3.04 19.36 -14.42
C TRP A 216 3.34 17.98 -14.99
N VAL A 217 3.55 17.93 -16.30
CA VAL A 217 4.09 16.76 -17.00
C VAL A 217 5.62 16.88 -17.01
N VAL A 218 6.30 15.87 -16.49
CA VAL A 218 7.77 15.80 -16.37
C VAL A 218 8.43 14.97 -17.48
N PHE A 219 7.65 14.11 -18.17
CA PHE A 219 8.06 13.33 -19.34
C PHE A 219 6.94 13.32 -20.38
N GLU A 220 7.21 13.10 -21.67
CA GLU A 220 6.13 13.03 -22.65
C GLU A 220 5.13 11.90 -22.34
N PRO A 221 3.81 12.15 -22.46
CA PRO A 221 2.80 11.12 -22.19
C PRO A 221 3.00 9.89 -23.08
N GLY A 222 3.14 8.73 -22.44
CA GLY A 222 3.34 7.44 -23.08
C GLY A 222 4.78 7.02 -23.32
N ASP A 223 5.77 7.90 -23.08
CA ASP A 223 7.17 7.59 -23.38
C ASP A 223 7.82 6.64 -22.37
N LEU A 224 7.54 6.84 -21.07
CA LEU A 224 8.23 6.14 -19.98
C LEU A 224 7.26 5.77 -18.85
N PHE A 225 7.61 4.71 -18.13
CA PHE A 225 7.03 4.43 -16.82
C PHE A 225 7.56 5.43 -15.78
N HIS A 226 6.65 6.11 -15.10
CA HIS A 226 6.93 7.02 -14.00
C HIS A 226 5.82 6.90 -12.95
N TYR A 227 6.15 6.25 -11.83
CA TYR A 227 5.21 6.05 -10.74
C TYR A 227 4.64 7.39 -10.23
N SER A 228 3.32 7.46 -10.12
CA SER A 228 2.62 8.71 -9.81
C SER A 228 1.33 8.46 -9.05
N ASP A 229 1.25 9.03 -7.86
CA ASP A 229 0.06 9.02 -7.01
C ASP A 229 -1.00 9.99 -7.54
N ILE A 230 -0.56 11.07 -8.21
CA ILE A 230 -1.45 12.02 -8.89
C ILE A 230 -2.35 11.29 -9.91
N ASN A 231 -1.80 10.31 -10.64
CA ASN A 231 -2.61 9.53 -11.58
C ASN A 231 -3.82 8.88 -10.91
N PHE A 232 -3.60 8.25 -9.76
CA PHE A 232 -4.66 7.54 -9.05
C PHE A 232 -5.58 8.48 -8.26
N ILE A 233 -5.11 9.65 -7.84
CA ILE A 233 -5.98 10.72 -7.34
C ILE A 233 -6.97 11.15 -8.43
N LEU A 234 -6.51 11.34 -9.68
CA LEU A 234 -7.36 11.69 -10.81
C LEU A 234 -8.34 10.56 -11.18
N VAL A 235 -7.89 9.30 -11.18
CA VAL A 235 -8.78 8.14 -11.39
C VAL A 235 -9.86 8.08 -10.31
N GLY A 236 -9.50 8.29 -9.05
CA GLY A 236 -10.45 8.39 -7.94
C GLY A 236 -11.48 9.50 -8.14
N ALA A 237 -11.05 10.69 -8.57
CA ALA A 237 -11.95 11.80 -8.86
C ALA A 237 -12.92 11.50 -10.02
N ILE A 238 -12.48 10.75 -11.04
CA ILE A 238 -13.36 10.28 -12.13
C ILE A 238 -14.42 9.33 -11.59
N ILE A 239 -14.04 8.37 -10.73
CA ILE A 239 -14.99 7.46 -10.08
C ILE A 239 -16.04 8.24 -9.29
N GLU A 240 -15.62 9.19 -8.45
CA GLU A 240 -16.54 10.00 -7.65
C GLU A 240 -17.48 10.83 -8.51
N LYS A 241 -16.94 11.50 -9.54
CA LYS A 241 -17.73 12.32 -10.46
C LYS A 241 -18.78 11.50 -11.21
N LEU A 242 -18.41 10.32 -11.70
CA LEU A 242 -19.33 9.49 -12.46
C LEU A 242 -20.37 8.85 -11.53
N THR A 243 -19.95 8.29 -10.40
CA THR A 243 -20.84 7.52 -9.52
C THR A 243 -21.72 8.40 -8.62
N GLY A 244 -21.32 9.64 -8.37
CA GLY A 244 -21.94 10.52 -7.37
C GLY A 244 -21.69 10.07 -5.93
N GLN A 245 -20.83 9.07 -5.71
CA GLN A 245 -20.48 8.52 -4.40
C GLN A 245 -19.03 8.87 -4.09
N SER A 246 -18.70 9.06 -2.81
CA SER A 246 -17.29 9.13 -2.42
C SER A 246 -16.60 7.79 -2.67
N ILE A 247 -15.30 7.81 -2.98
CA ILE A 247 -14.57 6.61 -3.40
C ILE A 247 -14.64 5.50 -2.35
N ASP A 248 -14.55 5.86 -1.07
CA ASP A 248 -14.67 4.91 0.03
C ASP A 248 -16.02 4.22 0.06
N THR A 249 -17.11 4.95 -0.18
CA THR A 249 -18.47 4.38 -0.21
C THR A 249 -18.68 3.51 -1.44
N TYR A 250 -18.24 3.95 -2.61
CA TYR A 250 -18.38 3.17 -3.83
C TYR A 250 -17.59 1.86 -3.75
N VAL A 251 -16.32 1.92 -3.34
CA VAL A 251 -15.45 0.74 -3.25
C VAL A 251 -15.96 -0.23 -2.18
N GLN A 252 -16.39 0.26 -1.01
CA GLN A 252 -16.95 -0.60 0.02
C GLN A 252 -18.12 -1.42 -0.52
N ASN A 253 -19.08 -0.76 -1.16
CA ASN A 253 -20.32 -1.37 -1.61
C ASN A 253 -20.16 -2.26 -2.85
N ASN A 254 -19.25 -1.90 -3.76
CA ASN A 254 -19.16 -2.54 -5.08
C ASN A 254 -17.94 -3.46 -5.24
N VAL A 255 -16.96 -3.38 -4.34
CA VAL A 255 -15.74 -4.20 -4.39
C VAL A 255 -15.58 -5.04 -3.13
N PHE A 256 -15.44 -4.41 -1.97
CA PHE A 256 -15.07 -5.13 -0.73
C PHE A 256 -16.22 -5.98 -0.16
N THR A 257 -17.42 -5.42 -0.03
CA THR A 257 -18.59 -6.16 0.47
C THR A 257 -18.95 -7.36 -0.41
N PRO A 258 -19.04 -7.26 -1.76
CA PRO A 258 -19.29 -8.42 -2.62
C PRO A 258 -18.21 -9.51 -2.55
N LEU A 259 -16.96 -9.14 -2.25
CA LEU A 259 -15.85 -10.07 -2.04
C LEU A 259 -15.81 -10.69 -0.64
N GLY A 260 -16.65 -10.21 0.29
CA GLY A 260 -16.63 -10.65 1.69
C GLY A 260 -15.45 -10.11 2.50
N MET A 261 -14.83 -9.01 2.05
CA MET A 261 -13.71 -8.36 2.74
C MET A 261 -14.22 -7.48 3.89
N THR A 262 -14.63 -8.11 5.00
CA THR A 262 -15.34 -7.44 6.10
C THR A 262 -14.46 -6.57 7.00
N ASP A 263 -13.15 -6.78 6.99
CA ASP A 263 -12.16 -5.99 7.73
C ASP A 263 -11.36 -5.04 6.81
N THR A 264 -11.89 -4.78 5.61
CA THR A 264 -11.28 -3.88 4.63
C THR A 264 -12.12 -2.64 4.44
N HIS A 265 -11.55 -1.48 4.79
CA HIS A 265 -12.25 -0.19 4.79
C HIS A 265 -11.28 0.93 4.46
N TYR A 266 -11.80 2.07 4.01
CA TYR A 266 -11.09 3.33 4.21
C TYR A 266 -11.36 3.85 5.62
N PHE A 267 -10.40 4.56 6.22
CA PHE A 267 -10.56 5.24 7.52
C PHE A 267 -10.52 6.77 7.39
N PRO A 268 -11.49 7.42 6.71
CA PRO A 268 -11.59 8.87 6.77
C PRO A 268 -11.98 9.29 8.18
N ALA A 269 -11.18 10.14 8.82
CA ALA A 269 -11.40 10.57 10.21
C ALA A 269 -12.79 11.19 10.42
N THR A 270 -13.32 11.89 9.41
CA THR A 270 -14.66 12.50 9.43
C THR A 270 -15.83 11.51 9.43
N LYS A 271 -15.58 10.22 9.18
CA LYS A 271 -16.59 9.15 9.26
C LYS A 271 -16.31 8.17 10.40
N ALA A 272 -15.40 8.48 11.30
CA ALA A 272 -15.18 7.67 12.49
C ALA A 272 -16.38 7.77 13.44
N CYS A 273 -16.65 6.68 14.16
CA CYS A 273 -17.72 6.55 15.12
C CYS A 273 -17.19 5.87 16.38
N GLY A 274 -17.55 6.42 17.54
CA GLY A 274 -17.00 6.03 18.84
C GLY A 274 -16.12 7.14 19.44
N PRO A 275 -15.45 6.90 20.58
CA PRO A 275 -14.70 7.91 21.31
C PRO A 275 -13.46 8.41 20.54
N HIS A 276 -13.52 9.62 19.96
CA HIS A 276 -12.40 10.22 19.22
C HIS A 276 -12.49 11.74 19.12
N GLU A 277 -11.34 12.35 18.82
CA GLU A 277 -11.18 13.71 18.34
C GLU A 277 -10.42 13.69 16.99
N ILE A 278 -10.60 14.75 16.20
CA ILE A 278 -9.78 15.02 15.02
C ILE A 278 -8.85 16.17 15.38
N LEU A 279 -7.55 15.89 15.45
CA LEU A 279 -6.52 16.90 15.53
C LEU A 279 -5.95 17.06 14.13
N GLY A 280 -5.92 18.29 13.60
CA GLY A 280 -5.50 18.53 12.22
C GLY A 280 -6.28 17.68 11.20
N ASN A 281 -5.64 16.63 10.71
CA ASN A 281 -6.23 15.64 9.80
C ASN A 281 -6.08 14.19 10.29
N ALA A 282 -5.55 13.98 11.49
CA ALA A 282 -5.41 12.68 12.12
C ALA A 282 -6.52 12.39 13.13
N LEU A 283 -6.83 11.11 13.28
CA LEU A 283 -7.74 10.61 14.31
C LEU A 283 -6.97 10.32 15.60
N VAL A 284 -7.50 10.84 16.72
CA VAL A 284 -6.99 10.58 18.07
C VAL A 284 -8.12 10.01 18.91
N VAL A 285 -7.86 8.93 19.66
CA VAL A 285 -8.87 8.39 20.58
C VAL A 285 -9.05 9.36 21.74
N ASP A 286 -10.31 9.70 22.03
CA ASP A 286 -10.66 10.48 23.21
C ASP A 286 -11.29 9.54 24.24
N PRO A 287 -10.56 9.10 25.28
CA PRO A 287 -11.11 8.20 26.29
C PRO A 287 -12.19 8.85 27.17
N GLN A 288 -12.40 10.17 27.07
CA GLN A 288 -13.48 10.87 27.77
C GLN A 288 -14.74 11.02 26.93
N ALA A 289 -14.66 10.78 25.61
CA ALA A 289 -15.83 10.82 24.74
C ALA A 289 -16.77 9.64 25.04
N PRO A 290 -18.09 9.84 24.93
CA PRO A 290 -19.06 8.79 25.23
C PRO A 290 -18.99 7.65 24.21
N GLU A 291 -19.11 6.43 24.72
CA GLU A 291 -19.25 5.22 23.92
C GLU A 291 -20.50 5.28 23.02
N VAL A 292 -20.38 4.70 21.82
CA VAL A 292 -21.47 4.66 20.85
C VAL A 292 -21.99 3.23 20.72
N ALA A 293 -23.26 3.01 21.02
CA ALA A 293 -23.86 1.67 21.00
C ALA A 293 -23.94 1.03 19.59
N ALA A 294 -24.11 1.86 18.55
CA ALA A 294 -24.12 1.42 17.15
C ALA A 294 -23.71 2.56 16.22
N CYS A 295 -22.83 2.26 15.27
CA CYS A 295 -22.34 3.24 14.32
C CYS A 295 -23.33 3.50 13.18
N PRO A 296 -23.57 4.77 12.79
CA PRO A 296 -24.41 5.12 11.66
C PRO A 296 -23.98 4.44 10.36
N ALA A 297 -24.92 4.18 9.46
CA ALA A 297 -24.59 3.66 8.13
C ALA A 297 -23.61 4.60 7.40
N GLY A 298 -22.55 4.03 6.81
CA GLY A 298 -21.49 4.78 6.13
C GLY A 298 -20.41 5.34 7.06
N SER A 299 -20.45 5.06 8.36
CA SER A 299 -19.34 5.30 9.32
C SER A 299 -18.58 4.02 9.64
N TRP A 300 -17.42 4.14 10.28
CA TRP A 300 -16.59 3.02 10.76
C TRP A 300 -16.32 3.16 12.27
N SER A 301 -16.24 2.04 12.99
CA SER A 301 -16.06 2.04 14.46
C SER A 301 -14.60 2.22 14.86
N THR A 302 -14.33 3.09 15.84
CA THR A 302 -13.02 3.26 16.48
C THR A 302 -12.58 2.02 17.27
N ASP A 303 -13.47 1.06 17.55
CA ASP A 303 -13.11 -0.22 18.16
C ASP A 303 -12.09 -1.00 17.32
N LEU A 304 -12.07 -0.76 16.01
CA LEU A 304 -11.12 -1.37 15.09
C LEU A 304 -9.68 -0.95 15.41
N LEU A 305 -9.45 0.20 16.03
CA LEU A 305 -8.10 0.76 16.27
C LEU A 305 -7.23 -0.19 17.10
N GLY A 306 -7.83 -0.94 18.03
CA GLY A 306 -7.11 -1.97 18.80
C GLY A 306 -6.49 -3.07 17.93
N ARG A 307 -7.04 -3.31 16.73
CA ARG A 307 -6.52 -4.27 15.74
C ARG A 307 -5.64 -3.61 14.69
N VAL A 308 -5.64 -2.28 14.59
CA VAL A 308 -4.82 -1.56 13.60
C VAL A 308 -3.37 -1.48 14.05
N ALA A 309 -2.44 -1.90 13.19
CA ALA A 309 -1.02 -1.68 13.39
C ALA A 309 -0.70 -0.18 13.22
N PRO A 310 -0.04 0.49 14.20
CA PRO A 310 0.50 1.82 13.97
C PRO A 310 1.55 1.82 12.84
N THR A 311 1.64 2.95 12.16
CA THR A 311 2.65 3.19 11.12
C THR A 311 3.82 3.98 11.71
N ALA A 312 4.21 5.13 11.15
CA ALA A 312 5.29 5.97 11.68
C ALA A 312 4.76 7.07 12.61
N HIS A 313 5.68 7.73 13.30
CA HIS A 313 5.41 9.07 13.81
C HIS A 313 5.21 10.01 12.63
N ASP A 314 4.30 10.96 12.77
CA ASP A 314 4.02 11.93 11.73
C ASP A 314 5.20 12.88 11.55
N GLU A 315 5.86 12.80 10.40
CA GLU A 315 6.99 13.67 10.04
C GLU A 315 6.57 14.77 9.05
N ASP A 316 5.26 14.93 8.79
CA ASP A 316 4.77 15.96 7.89
C ASP A 316 5.00 17.36 8.47
N THR A 317 5.42 18.29 7.62
CA THR A 317 5.67 19.74 7.84
C THR A 317 5.92 20.17 9.30
N PRO A 318 7.16 20.03 9.81
CA PRO A 318 7.54 20.43 11.15
C PRO A 318 7.20 21.89 11.48
N GLY A 319 6.64 22.12 12.67
CA GLY A 319 6.28 23.45 13.17
C GLY A 319 4.99 24.04 12.60
N LEU A 320 4.38 23.43 11.59
CA LEU A 320 3.07 23.83 11.05
C LEU A 320 2.00 22.75 11.23
N ASN A 321 2.37 21.48 11.14
CA ASN A 321 1.45 20.35 11.28
C ASN A 321 1.10 20.11 12.76
N PRO A 322 -0.17 20.23 13.18
CA PRO A 322 -0.61 19.92 14.55
C PRO A 322 -0.36 18.47 14.98
N ASP A 323 -0.28 17.57 14.00
CA ASP A 323 -0.09 16.13 14.21
C ASP A 323 1.39 15.71 14.27
N HIS A 324 2.32 16.63 13.99
CA HIS A 324 3.75 16.33 13.91
C HIS A 324 4.28 15.67 15.19
N GLY A 325 4.97 14.54 15.00
CA GLY A 325 5.54 13.72 16.07
C GLY A 325 4.54 12.80 16.75
N ARG A 326 3.29 12.69 16.28
CA ARG A 326 2.32 11.70 16.80
C ARG A 326 2.44 10.37 16.06
N LEU A 327 2.36 9.27 16.80
CA LEU A 327 2.29 7.93 16.22
C LEU A 327 0.95 7.74 15.49
N LEU A 328 1.00 7.50 14.19
CA LEU A 328 -0.21 7.34 13.37
C LEU A 328 -0.80 5.93 13.54
N ARG A 329 -2.06 5.87 13.95
CA ARG A 329 -2.85 4.64 14.07
C ARG A 329 -4.30 4.91 13.68
N GLY A 330 -4.83 4.13 12.74
CA GLY A 330 -6.16 4.39 12.15
C GLY A 330 -6.27 5.67 11.33
N THR A 331 -5.13 6.30 11.03
CA THR A 331 -4.99 7.45 10.14
C THR A 331 -4.08 7.01 9.00
N VAL A 332 -4.46 7.30 7.75
CA VAL A 332 -3.62 6.96 6.59
C VAL A 332 -2.25 7.63 6.71
N HIS A 333 -1.19 6.87 6.46
CA HIS A 333 0.18 7.33 6.54
C HIS A 333 0.53 8.32 5.42
N ASP A 334 0.02 8.08 4.21
CA ASP A 334 0.29 8.94 3.06
C ASP A 334 -0.18 10.38 3.32
N PRO A 335 0.74 11.37 3.38
CA PRO A 335 0.40 12.73 3.78
C PRO A 335 -0.54 13.41 2.79
N THR A 336 -0.43 13.08 1.50
CA THR A 336 -1.34 13.61 0.47
C THR A 336 -2.77 13.14 0.71
N ALA A 337 -2.97 11.83 0.86
CA ALA A 337 -4.26 11.24 1.13
C ALA A 337 -4.86 11.73 2.44
N ARG A 338 -4.01 11.88 3.47
CA ARG A 338 -4.41 12.39 4.78
C ARG A 338 -4.88 13.84 4.71
N ARG A 339 -4.10 14.73 4.07
CA ARG A 339 -4.49 16.12 3.79
C ARG A 339 -5.73 16.24 2.92
N MET A 340 -6.06 15.21 2.14
CA MET A 340 -7.30 15.10 1.34
C MET A 340 -8.47 14.41 2.08
N GLY A 341 -8.32 14.10 3.38
CA GLY A 341 -9.40 13.56 4.22
C GLY A 341 -9.38 12.03 4.40
N GLY A 342 -8.27 11.38 4.07
CA GLY A 342 -8.03 9.96 4.37
C GLY A 342 -8.54 8.97 3.31
N ALA A 343 -9.32 9.42 2.33
CA ALA A 343 -9.86 8.57 1.27
C ALA A 343 -9.60 9.15 -0.12
N THR A 344 -8.59 8.61 -0.80
CA THR A 344 -8.24 8.96 -2.18
C THR A 344 -8.09 7.72 -3.05
N GLY A 345 -7.96 7.93 -4.36
CA GLY A 345 -7.66 6.83 -5.26
C GLY A 345 -6.23 6.28 -5.12
N ALA A 346 -5.30 7.04 -4.52
CA ALA A 346 -3.91 6.64 -4.39
C ALA A 346 -3.59 5.86 -3.11
N ALA A 347 -4.26 6.18 -2.00
CA ALA A 347 -4.06 5.57 -0.68
C ALA A 347 -5.29 5.79 0.23
N GLY A 348 -5.34 5.05 1.34
CA GLY A 348 -6.35 5.19 2.39
C GLY A 348 -7.06 3.90 2.80
N VAL A 349 -6.84 2.79 2.08
CA VAL A 349 -7.42 1.49 2.44
C VAL A 349 -6.61 0.85 3.56
N PHE A 350 -7.33 0.26 4.51
CA PHE A 350 -6.82 -0.59 5.57
C PHE A 350 -7.38 -2.00 5.39
N SER A 351 -6.61 -3.05 5.68
CA SER A 351 -7.06 -4.44 5.51
C SER A 351 -6.27 -5.43 6.36
N THR A 352 -6.82 -6.63 6.52
CA THR A 352 -6.10 -7.81 7.02
C THR A 352 -5.49 -8.62 5.87
N ALA A 353 -4.55 -9.52 6.19
CA ALA A 353 -4.00 -10.46 5.21
C ALA A 353 -5.05 -11.45 4.71
N HIS A 354 -6.06 -11.76 5.54
CA HIS A 354 -7.16 -12.64 5.16
C HIS A 354 -7.97 -12.04 4.00
N ASP A 355 -8.42 -10.80 4.14
CA ASP A 355 -9.24 -10.12 3.14
C ASP A 355 -8.49 -9.89 1.83
N VAL A 356 -7.20 -9.49 1.90
CA VAL A 356 -6.35 -9.39 0.71
C VAL A 356 -6.24 -10.76 0.01
N GLY A 357 -6.24 -11.85 0.77
CA GLY A 357 -6.30 -13.20 0.21
C GLY A 357 -7.64 -13.54 -0.46
N LEU A 358 -8.77 -13.11 0.10
CA LEU A 358 -10.08 -13.29 -0.53
C LEU A 358 -10.12 -12.59 -1.89
N PHE A 359 -9.61 -11.35 -1.94
CA PHE A 359 -9.45 -10.60 -3.19
C PHE A 359 -8.59 -11.38 -4.19
N ALA A 360 -7.40 -11.83 -3.78
CA ALA A 360 -6.44 -12.50 -4.65
C ALA A 360 -6.98 -13.83 -5.18
N GLN A 361 -7.60 -14.65 -4.32
CA GLN A 361 -8.17 -15.93 -4.73
C GLN A 361 -9.36 -15.74 -5.67
N ALA A 362 -10.27 -14.80 -5.38
CA ALA A 362 -11.39 -14.51 -6.26
C ALA A 362 -10.91 -14.04 -7.65
N LEU A 363 -9.84 -13.22 -7.70
CA LEU A 363 -9.22 -12.79 -8.95
C LEU A 363 -8.65 -13.98 -9.74
N LEU A 364 -7.87 -14.85 -9.09
CA LEU A 364 -7.34 -16.09 -9.69
C LEU A 364 -8.46 -16.98 -10.24
N ASP A 365 -9.51 -17.20 -9.45
CA ASP A 365 -10.68 -17.97 -9.86
C ASP A 365 -11.36 -17.37 -11.08
N ARG A 366 -11.51 -16.05 -11.12
CA ARG A 366 -12.09 -15.34 -12.26
C ARG A 366 -11.22 -15.49 -13.51
N LEU A 367 -9.90 -15.34 -13.40
CA LEU A 367 -8.96 -15.53 -14.52
C LEU A 367 -9.03 -16.95 -15.08
N ALA A 368 -9.10 -17.96 -14.19
CA ALA A 368 -9.21 -19.37 -14.55
C ALA A 368 -10.60 -19.77 -15.09
N GLY A 369 -11.61 -18.88 -15.03
CA GLY A 369 -12.97 -19.18 -15.45
C GLY A 369 -13.72 -20.08 -14.47
N ARG A 370 -13.26 -20.15 -13.21
CA ARG A 370 -13.92 -20.84 -12.11
C ARG A 370 -15.04 -19.96 -11.53
N PRO A 371 -16.00 -20.53 -10.79
CA PRO A 371 -16.94 -19.74 -9.99
C PRO A 371 -16.15 -18.76 -9.10
N SER A 372 -16.51 -17.48 -9.16
CA SER A 372 -15.78 -16.41 -8.47
C SER A 372 -16.73 -15.28 -8.11
N THR A 373 -16.51 -14.69 -6.94
CA THR A 373 -17.17 -13.47 -6.45
C THR A 373 -16.49 -12.20 -6.97
N PHE A 374 -15.39 -12.31 -7.73
CA PHE A 374 -14.66 -11.16 -8.23
C PHE A 374 -15.57 -10.27 -9.09
N PRO A 375 -15.65 -8.96 -8.81
CA PRO A 375 -16.74 -8.12 -9.29
C PRO A 375 -16.44 -7.50 -10.67
N LEU A 376 -15.79 -8.27 -11.54
CA LEU A 376 -15.49 -7.98 -12.95
C LEU A 376 -15.64 -9.27 -13.77
N ALA A 377 -16.00 -9.15 -15.03
CA ALA A 377 -16.00 -10.24 -16.00
C ALA A 377 -14.58 -10.75 -16.29
N GLN A 378 -14.46 -12.01 -16.71
CA GLN A 378 -13.17 -12.65 -16.97
C GLN A 378 -12.36 -11.90 -18.03
N SER A 379 -13.01 -11.42 -19.10
CA SER A 379 -12.34 -10.64 -20.15
C SER A 379 -11.72 -9.36 -19.61
N THR A 380 -12.39 -8.70 -18.67
CA THR A 380 -11.96 -7.46 -18.06
C THR A 380 -10.81 -7.70 -17.10
N VAL A 381 -10.85 -8.78 -16.30
CA VAL A 381 -9.70 -9.14 -15.45
C VAL A 381 -8.48 -9.49 -16.30
N ARG A 382 -8.65 -10.24 -17.40
CA ARG A 382 -7.55 -10.51 -18.34
C ARG A 382 -6.97 -9.23 -18.93
N LEU A 383 -7.81 -8.26 -19.30
CA LEU A 383 -7.38 -6.96 -19.78
C LEU A 383 -6.60 -6.20 -18.69
N MET A 384 -7.15 -6.12 -17.48
CA MET A 384 -6.59 -5.42 -16.34
C MET A 384 -5.22 -5.96 -15.91
N THR A 385 -4.98 -7.26 -16.03
CA THR A 385 -3.75 -7.92 -15.55
C THR A 385 -2.75 -8.28 -16.65
N SER A 386 -3.00 -7.86 -17.89
CA SER A 386 -2.04 -8.02 -19.01
C SER A 386 -1.26 -6.72 -19.23
N PRO A 387 -0.12 -6.73 -19.94
CA PRO A 387 0.58 -5.50 -20.30
C PRO A 387 -0.32 -4.54 -21.07
N GLN A 388 -0.52 -3.34 -20.54
CA GLN A 388 -1.39 -2.30 -21.10
C GLN A 388 -0.66 -0.96 -21.26
N GLN A 389 0.62 -0.85 -20.88
CA GLN A 389 1.39 0.37 -21.05
C GLN A 389 1.57 0.71 -22.54
N PRO A 390 1.47 1.98 -22.93
CA PRO A 390 1.81 2.43 -24.27
C PRO A 390 3.33 2.38 -24.50
N GLY A 391 3.73 2.29 -25.77
CA GLY A 391 5.13 2.34 -26.19
C GLY A 391 5.88 1.01 -26.06
N PRO A 392 7.09 0.91 -26.65
CA PRO A 392 7.90 -0.31 -26.67
C PRO A 392 8.83 -0.44 -25.45
N GLY A 393 8.59 0.31 -24.37
CA GLY A 393 9.45 0.31 -23.17
C GLY A 393 9.54 -1.09 -22.52
N PRO A 394 10.65 -1.39 -21.81
CA PRO A 394 10.84 -2.69 -21.18
C PRO A 394 9.91 -2.91 -19.98
N ASP A 395 9.43 -1.83 -19.37
CA ASP A 395 8.56 -1.86 -18.19
C ASP A 395 7.16 -2.39 -18.55
N LEU A 396 6.71 -3.42 -17.84
CA LEU A 396 5.38 -4.02 -18.05
C LEU A 396 4.42 -3.64 -16.91
N ARG A 397 3.28 -3.05 -17.27
CA ARG A 397 2.22 -2.63 -16.34
C ARG A 397 0.85 -3.08 -16.84
N GLY A 398 0.07 -3.66 -15.95
CA GLY A 398 -1.37 -3.79 -16.12
C GLY A 398 -2.10 -2.50 -15.70
N LEU A 399 -3.43 -2.52 -15.81
CA LEU A 399 -4.28 -1.42 -15.36
C LEU A 399 -4.33 -1.42 -13.83
N GLY A 400 -3.43 -0.67 -13.21
CA GLY A 400 -3.23 -0.64 -11.76
C GLY A 400 -2.40 -1.79 -11.18
N TRP A 401 -1.74 -2.58 -12.02
CA TRP A 401 -0.89 -3.70 -11.59
C TRP A 401 0.53 -3.59 -12.10
N ASP A 402 1.48 -3.96 -11.26
CA ASP A 402 2.88 -4.15 -11.64
C ASP A 402 3.09 -5.55 -12.23
N ILE A 403 3.83 -5.67 -13.33
CA ILE A 403 4.14 -6.98 -13.95
C ILE A 403 5.66 -7.17 -13.97
N ASP A 404 6.39 -6.23 -14.57
CA ASP A 404 7.85 -6.27 -14.66
C ASP A 404 8.43 -4.87 -14.79
N THR A 405 8.49 -4.14 -13.68
CA THR A 405 9.17 -2.85 -13.55
C THR A 405 10.22 -2.92 -12.44
N PRO A 406 11.03 -1.87 -12.20
CA PRO A 406 11.96 -1.83 -11.07
C PRO A 406 11.29 -2.06 -9.69
N HIS A 407 9.96 -1.90 -9.59
CA HIS A 407 9.19 -2.13 -8.37
C HIS A 407 8.71 -3.58 -8.20
N SER A 408 8.87 -4.44 -9.21
CA SER A 408 8.37 -5.83 -9.22
C SER A 408 9.21 -6.80 -8.39
N ARG A 409 10.10 -6.30 -7.52
CA ARG A 409 10.92 -7.13 -6.63
C ARG A 409 10.12 -8.12 -5.75
N PRO A 410 8.89 -7.80 -5.26
CA PRO A 410 8.08 -8.76 -4.52
C PRO A 410 7.69 -10.01 -5.31
N ARG A 411 7.85 -10.02 -6.65
CA ARG A 411 7.76 -11.22 -7.49
C ARG A 411 8.72 -12.32 -7.05
N GLY A 412 9.85 -11.96 -6.46
CA GLY A 412 10.93 -12.90 -6.21
C GLY A 412 11.57 -13.39 -7.51
N THR A 413 12.28 -14.52 -7.43
CA THR A 413 13.09 -15.03 -8.54
C THR A 413 12.46 -16.20 -9.30
N ILE A 414 11.36 -16.77 -8.79
CA ILE A 414 10.71 -17.96 -9.36
C ILE A 414 9.43 -17.62 -10.11
N PHE A 415 8.60 -16.72 -9.60
CA PHE A 415 7.37 -16.36 -10.31
C PHE A 415 7.72 -15.67 -11.65
N PRO A 416 7.11 -16.12 -12.77
CA PRO A 416 7.49 -15.66 -14.10
C PRO A 416 6.97 -14.25 -14.39
N ILE A 417 7.55 -13.60 -15.40
CA ILE A 417 6.93 -12.43 -16.03
C ILE A 417 5.57 -12.87 -16.59
N GLY A 418 4.50 -12.19 -16.18
CA GLY A 418 3.10 -12.61 -16.38
C GLY A 418 2.37 -12.88 -15.06
N SER A 419 3.12 -13.13 -13.98
CA SER A 419 2.65 -12.84 -12.63
C SER A 419 2.66 -11.32 -12.39
N PHE A 420 1.85 -10.85 -11.46
CA PHE A 420 1.66 -9.41 -11.24
C PHE A 420 1.34 -9.12 -9.77
N GLY A 421 1.54 -7.87 -9.36
CA GLY A 421 1.30 -7.46 -8.00
C GLY A 421 1.44 -5.97 -7.79
N HIS A 422 1.51 -5.56 -6.53
CA HIS A 422 1.78 -4.17 -6.17
C HIS A 422 2.36 -4.10 -4.74
N THR A 423 2.96 -2.96 -4.43
CA THR A 423 3.53 -2.63 -3.11
C THR A 423 2.77 -1.48 -2.44
N GLY A 424 2.94 -1.37 -1.12
CA GLY A 424 2.54 -0.24 -0.30
C GLY A 424 3.71 0.21 0.56
N PHE A 425 3.89 1.53 0.66
CA PHE A 425 5.02 2.17 1.34
C PHE A 425 5.18 1.74 2.81
N THR A 426 4.07 1.44 3.47
CA THR A 426 3.99 0.97 4.86
C THR A 426 4.65 -0.40 5.10
N GLY A 427 5.00 -1.12 4.03
CA GLY A 427 5.54 -2.48 4.11
C GLY A 427 4.51 -3.54 3.75
N THR A 428 3.59 -3.23 2.84
CA THR A 428 2.54 -4.16 2.40
C THR A 428 2.80 -4.58 0.95
N THR A 429 2.59 -5.85 0.63
CA THR A 429 2.73 -6.38 -0.73
C THR A 429 1.70 -7.47 -1.01
N LEU A 430 1.28 -7.54 -2.27
CA LEU A 430 0.51 -8.63 -2.84
C LEU A 430 1.15 -8.99 -4.18
N TRP A 431 1.48 -10.26 -4.35
CA TRP A 431 1.91 -10.81 -5.63
C TRP A 431 1.06 -12.03 -6.00
N ILE A 432 0.60 -12.09 -7.25
CA ILE A 432 -0.33 -13.10 -7.76
C ILE A 432 0.28 -13.72 -9.01
N ASP A 433 0.28 -15.05 -9.06
CA ASP A 433 0.72 -15.81 -10.22
C ASP A 433 -0.41 -16.73 -10.72
N PRO A 434 -1.11 -16.34 -11.80
CA PRO A 434 -2.16 -17.17 -12.39
C PRO A 434 -1.67 -18.51 -12.92
N GLY A 435 -0.40 -18.61 -13.34
CA GLY A 435 0.15 -19.83 -13.93
C GLY A 435 0.25 -20.99 -12.95
N SER A 436 0.54 -20.69 -11.68
CA SER A 436 0.61 -21.68 -10.60
C SER A 436 -0.59 -21.68 -9.67
N ASP A 437 -1.59 -20.83 -9.92
CA ASP A 437 -2.74 -20.60 -9.02
C ASP A 437 -2.30 -20.23 -7.60
N THR A 438 -1.31 -19.33 -7.49
CA THR A 438 -0.66 -18.95 -6.23
C THR A 438 -0.74 -17.44 -6.00
N TYR A 439 -0.87 -17.03 -4.75
CA TYR A 439 -0.62 -15.65 -4.33
C TYR A 439 0.19 -15.60 -3.03
N VAL A 440 0.92 -14.49 -2.86
CA VAL A 440 1.71 -14.19 -1.66
C VAL A 440 1.33 -12.81 -1.16
N VAL A 441 0.88 -12.74 0.09
CA VAL A 441 0.59 -11.50 0.82
C VAL A 441 1.61 -11.35 1.93
N VAL A 442 2.25 -10.19 2.01
CA VAL A 442 3.07 -9.78 3.16
C VAL A 442 2.57 -8.43 3.62
N LEU A 443 1.92 -8.36 4.78
CA LEU A 443 1.51 -7.11 5.40
C LEU A 443 2.35 -6.85 6.63
N ALA A 444 3.15 -5.79 6.62
CA ALA A 444 3.97 -5.35 7.72
C ALA A 444 3.77 -3.85 7.96
N ASN A 445 4.22 -3.36 9.12
CA ASN A 445 4.29 -1.94 9.46
C ASN A 445 5.75 -1.48 9.57
N VAL A 446 6.49 -1.59 8.48
CA VAL A 446 7.96 -1.43 8.43
C VAL A 446 8.40 -0.03 8.80
N ILE A 447 7.69 0.97 8.30
CA ILE A 447 8.01 2.39 8.49
C ILE A 447 7.82 2.85 9.94
N HIS A 448 7.25 2.00 10.79
CA HIS A 448 7.21 2.19 12.23
C HIS A 448 8.61 2.28 12.84
N GLN A 449 9.60 1.60 12.23
CA GLN A 449 11.00 1.72 12.60
C GLN A 449 11.71 2.67 11.62
N CYS A 450 12.07 3.86 12.09
CA CYS A 450 12.82 4.83 11.29
C CYS A 450 14.15 4.23 10.79
N GLY A 451 14.48 4.45 9.52
CA GLY A 451 15.75 4.04 8.92
C GLY A 451 15.83 2.57 8.48
N GLY A 452 14.78 1.78 8.66
CA GLY A 452 14.70 0.42 8.10
C GLY A 452 14.71 0.42 6.56
N PRO A 453 15.41 -0.52 5.90
CA PRO A 453 15.38 -0.61 4.44
C PRO A 453 13.99 -1.06 3.95
N PRO A 454 13.53 -0.62 2.75
CA PRO A 454 12.28 -1.10 2.18
C PRO A 454 12.21 -2.64 2.13
N ILE A 455 11.10 -3.23 2.57
CA ILE A 455 10.97 -4.70 2.61
C ILE A 455 10.64 -5.35 1.26
N VAL A 456 10.65 -4.60 0.15
CA VAL A 456 10.34 -5.17 -1.17
C VAL A 456 11.27 -6.33 -1.54
N GLY A 457 12.54 -6.29 -1.09
CA GLY A 457 13.48 -7.39 -1.21
C GLY A 457 13.08 -8.60 -0.34
N LEU A 458 12.78 -8.37 0.94
CA LEU A 458 12.30 -9.41 1.86
C LEU A 458 11.01 -10.07 1.35
N SER A 459 10.09 -9.29 0.79
CA SER A 459 8.85 -9.79 0.20
C SER A 459 9.13 -10.69 -1.01
N GLY A 460 10.13 -10.32 -1.84
CA GLY A 460 10.62 -11.15 -2.94
C GLY A 460 11.31 -12.44 -2.47
N ASP A 461 12.05 -12.39 -1.35
CA ASP A 461 12.64 -13.58 -0.73
C ASP A 461 11.55 -14.50 -0.18
N VAL A 462 10.52 -13.95 0.46
CA VAL A 462 9.33 -14.70 0.92
C VAL A 462 8.59 -15.34 -0.25
N ALA A 463 8.37 -14.61 -1.35
CA ALA A 463 7.75 -15.14 -2.56
C ALA A 463 8.59 -16.27 -3.19
N THR A 464 9.91 -16.11 -3.23
CA THR A 464 10.84 -17.13 -3.71
C THR A 464 10.80 -18.38 -2.81
N ALA A 465 10.85 -18.20 -1.49
CA ALA A 465 10.78 -19.29 -0.53
C ALA A 465 9.44 -20.04 -0.63
N ALA A 466 8.33 -19.31 -0.74
CA ALA A 466 6.99 -19.88 -0.94
C ALA A 466 6.94 -20.75 -2.20
N ALA A 467 7.45 -20.24 -3.32
CA ALA A 467 7.45 -20.95 -4.58
C ALA A 467 8.32 -22.23 -4.56
N ARG A 468 9.48 -22.21 -3.88
CA ARG A 468 10.31 -23.41 -3.66
C ARG A 468 9.61 -24.44 -2.79
N THR A 469 9.00 -24.00 -1.69
CA THR A 469 8.25 -24.88 -0.78
C THR A 469 7.06 -25.54 -1.48
N LEU A 470 6.46 -24.86 -2.46
CA LEU A 470 5.37 -25.37 -3.29
C LEU A 470 5.85 -26.13 -4.55
N HIS A 471 7.16 -26.27 -4.76
CA HIS A 471 7.76 -26.91 -5.94
C HIS A 471 7.31 -26.33 -7.28
N LEU A 472 7.12 -25.01 -7.33
CA LEU A 472 6.59 -24.34 -8.52
C LEU A 472 7.67 -24.23 -9.61
N TYR A 473 7.25 -24.44 -10.85
CA TYR A 473 8.10 -24.29 -12.04
C TYR A 473 9.40 -25.11 -12.00
N GLY A 474 9.38 -26.26 -11.31
CA GLY A 474 10.51 -27.19 -11.24
C GLY A 474 11.62 -26.79 -10.26
N ASN A 475 11.34 -25.89 -9.30
CA ASN A 475 12.28 -25.43 -8.27
C ASN A 475 12.10 -26.11 -6.91
#